data_AF-A0A350BBX8-F1
#
_entry.id   AF-A0A350BBX8-F1
#
_cell.length_a   1.000
_cell.length_b   1.000
_cell.length_c   1.000
_cell.angle_alpha   90.00
_cell.angle_beta   90.00
_cell.angle_gamma   90.00
#
_symmetry.space_group_name_H-M   'P 1'
#
loop_
_entity.id
_entity.type
_entity.pdbx_description
1 polymer ?
#
loop_
_entity_poly.entity_id
_entity_poly.type
_entity_poly.pdbx_seq_one_letter_code
_entity_poly.pdbx_strand_id
1 'polypeptide(L)'
;MIDSVQVGNKISALRRNANLSQEQLADKLFITRQALSKWETGISVPTLDMLVLLSRHLNATFDEILCLDETPMIDPDNIFAGHSRQFIIKKITSGALKVDLPNVLYQMSPSERLLILREIRDGKLEVDFQELESRLSLSEKKFLGGK
;
A
#
# COMPACT_ATOMS: atom_id res chain seq x y z
N MET A 1 -0.19 1.81 7.96
CA MET A 1 -0.02 2.78 6.87
C MET A 1 -1.23 2.62 5.97
N ILE A 2 -1.78 3.72 5.45
CA ILE A 2 -2.92 3.67 4.52
C ILE A 2 -2.43 3.25 3.12
N ASP A 3 -3.30 2.66 2.32
CA ASP A 3 -2.96 2.35 0.94
C ASP A 3 -3.20 3.54 0.01
N SER A 4 -2.14 4.31 -0.27
CA SER A 4 -2.28 5.54 -1.07
C SER A 4 -2.83 5.30 -2.48
N VAL A 5 -2.54 4.15 -3.09
CA VAL A 5 -3.02 3.82 -4.44
C VAL A 5 -4.52 3.57 -4.42
N GLN A 6 -5.00 2.75 -3.49
CA GLN A 6 -6.43 2.46 -3.35
C GLN A 6 -7.22 3.71 -2.93
N VAL A 7 -6.69 4.51 -2.00
CA VAL A 7 -7.28 5.79 -1.60
C VAL A 7 -7.39 6.74 -2.80
N GLY A 8 -6.34 6.85 -3.61
CA GLY A 8 -6.35 7.67 -4.83
C GLY A 8 -7.43 7.22 -5.83
N ASN A 9 -7.50 5.92 -6.08
CA ASN A 9 -8.52 5.32 -6.93
C ASN A 9 -9.94 5.60 -6.40
N LYS A 10 -10.14 5.49 -5.08
CA LYS A 10 -11.41 5.78 -4.42
C LYS A 10 -11.81 7.24 -4.58
N ILE A 11 -10.91 8.18 -4.34
CA ILE A 11 -11.15 9.61 -4.53
C ILE A 11 -11.55 9.89 -5.99
N SER A 12 -10.83 9.31 -6.96
CA SER A 12 -11.16 9.48 -8.38
C SER A 12 -12.54 8.91 -8.72
N ALA A 13 -12.90 7.75 -8.17
CA ALA A 13 -14.21 7.14 -8.37
C ALA A 13 -15.34 7.97 -7.76
N LEU A 14 -15.21 8.39 -6.51
CA LEU A 14 -16.18 9.25 -5.82
C LEU A 14 -16.37 10.58 -6.55
N ARG A 15 -15.28 11.21 -7.01
CA ARG A 15 -15.34 12.43 -7.82
C ARG A 15 -16.14 12.22 -9.11
N ARG A 16 -15.89 11.12 -9.82
CA ARG A 16 -16.62 10.79 -11.07
C ARG A 16 -18.09 10.50 -10.79
N ASN A 17 -18.41 9.83 -9.70
CA ASN A 17 -19.79 9.59 -9.27
C ASN A 17 -20.53 10.89 -8.93
N ALA A 18 -19.79 11.90 -8.42
CA ALA A 18 -20.30 13.25 -8.23
C ALA A 18 -20.34 14.08 -9.53
N ASN A 19 -20.00 13.50 -10.69
CA ASN A 19 -19.93 14.16 -12.00
C ASN A 19 -19.00 15.39 -12.04
N LEU A 20 -17.92 15.37 -11.27
CA LEU A 20 -16.95 16.47 -11.21
C LEU A 20 -15.70 16.16 -12.04
N SER A 21 -15.15 17.16 -12.72
CA SER A 21 -13.79 17.12 -13.27
C SER A 21 -12.75 17.29 -12.15
N GLN A 22 -11.49 16.96 -12.43
CA GLN A 22 -10.40 17.23 -11.47
C GLN A 22 -10.29 18.73 -11.15
N GLU A 23 -10.49 19.60 -12.13
CA GLU A 23 -10.48 21.06 -11.90
C GLU A 23 -11.60 21.47 -10.94
N GLN A 24 -12.82 21.00 -11.20
CA GLN A 24 -14.00 21.37 -10.41
C GLN A 24 -13.91 20.90 -8.95
N LEU A 25 -13.36 19.70 -8.70
CA LEU A 25 -13.16 19.24 -7.33
C LEU A 25 -12.00 20.00 -6.66
N ALA A 26 -10.90 20.24 -7.38
CA ALA A 26 -9.77 21.00 -6.84
C ALA A 26 -10.17 22.42 -6.42
N ASP A 27 -10.99 23.11 -7.23
CA ASP A 27 -11.56 24.42 -6.90
C ASP A 27 -12.39 24.38 -5.61
N LYS A 28 -13.26 23.37 -5.45
CA LYS A 28 -14.08 23.18 -4.23
C LYS A 28 -13.23 22.92 -2.99
N LEU A 29 -12.07 22.28 -3.16
CA LEU A 29 -11.14 21.95 -2.09
C LEU A 29 -10.08 23.04 -1.84
N PHE A 30 -10.10 24.14 -2.61
CA PHE A 30 -9.10 25.21 -2.56
C PHE A 30 -7.65 24.72 -2.74
N ILE A 31 -7.47 23.75 -3.65
CA ILE A 31 -6.16 23.21 -4.02
C ILE A 31 -5.95 23.32 -5.53
N THR A 32 -4.73 23.03 -5.99
CA THR A 32 -4.47 22.93 -7.41
C THR A 32 -4.96 21.59 -7.97
N ARG A 33 -5.37 21.58 -9.24
CA ARG A 33 -5.66 20.34 -9.97
C ARG A 33 -4.49 19.34 -9.91
N GLN A 34 -3.24 19.83 -9.92
CA GLN A 34 -2.06 18.98 -9.81
C GLN A 34 -1.98 18.27 -8.45
N ALA A 35 -2.34 18.94 -7.35
CA ALA A 35 -2.40 18.32 -6.02
C ALA A 35 -3.45 17.21 -6.00
N LEU A 36 -4.65 17.47 -6.52
CA LEU A 36 -5.69 16.43 -6.63
C LEU A 36 -5.23 15.25 -7.50
N SER A 37 -4.57 15.52 -8.64
CA SER A 37 -4.03 14.48 -9.51
C SER A 37 -3.02 13.58 -8.79
N LYS A 38 -2.14 14.16 -7.95
CA LYS A 38 -1.21 13.39 -7.13
C LYS A 38 -1.92 12.50 -6.10
N TRP A 39 -3.06 12.95 -5.57
CA TRP A 39 -3.89 12.11 -4.71
C TRP A 39 -4.51 10.97 -5.48
N GLU A 40 -5.16 11.26 -6.61
CA GLU A 40 -5.84 10.24 -7.43
C GLU A 40 -4.89 9.19 -8.02
N THR A 41 -3.61 9.52 -8.16
CA THR A 41 -2.56 8.60 -8.64
C THR A 41 -1.77 7.94 -7.50
N GLY A 42 -2.14 8.19 -6.24
CA GLY A 42 -1.49 7.61 -5.07
C GLY A 42 -0.06 8.10 -4.79
N ILE A 43 0.39 9.14 -5.49
CA ILE A 43 1.72 9.77 -5.32
C ILE A 43 1.80 10.49 -3.97
N SER A 44 0.71 11.10 -3.54
CA SER A 44 0.57 11.68 -2.20
C SER A 44 -0.82 11.39 -1.65
N VAL A 45 -1.03 11.65 -0.37
CA VAL A 45 -2.32 11.45 0.30
C VAL A 45 -2.87 12.80 0.78
N PRO A 46 -4.20 12.97 0.84
CA PRO A 46 -4.80 14.18 1.40
C PRO A 46 -4.43 14.35 2.87
N THR A 47 -4.35 15.61 3.33
CA THR A 47 -4.23 15.92 4.76
C THR A 47 -5.55 15.64 5.49
N LEU A 48 -5.52 15.65 6.82
CA LEU A 48 -6.73 15.48 7.63
C LEU A 48 -7.80 16.53 7.29
N ASP A 49 -7.40 17.80 7.15
CA ASP A 49 -8.33 18.89 6.78
C ASP A 49 -8.97 18.65 5.40
N MET A 50 -8.19 18.11 4.45
CA MET A 50 -8.67 17.79 3.12
C MET A 50 -9.62 16.59 3.13
N LEU A 51 -9.42 15.62 4.02
CA LEU A 51 -10.38 14.52 4.21
C LEU A 51 -11.74 15.03 4.68
N VAL A 52 -11.79 16.01 5.59
CA VAL A 52 -13.04 16.65 6.03
C VAL A 52 -13.77 17.28 4.85
N LEU A 53 -13.05 18.00 3.98
CA LEU A 53 -13.64 18.64 2.80
C LEU A 53 -14.09 17.61 1.75
N LEU A 54 -13.27 16.59 1.48
CA LEU A 54 -13.60 15.49 0.58
C LEU A 54 -14.89 14.79 1.03
N SER A 55 -14.99 14.46 2.31
CA SER A 55 -16.18 13.81 2.88
C SER A 55 -17.45 14.61 2.62
N ARG A 56 -17.41 15.93 2.82
CA ARG A 56 -18.55 16.82 2.57
C ARG A 56 -18.90 16.96 1.09
N HIS A 57 -17.90 17.13 0.23
CA HIS A 57 -18.13 17.38 -1.20
C HIS A 57 -18.46 16.12 -2.01
N LEU A 58 -17.97 14.96 -1.57
CA LEU A 58 -18.17 13.68 -2.24
C LEU A 58 -19.24 12.83 -1.57
N ASN A 59 -19.83 13.30 -0.48
CA ASN A 59 -20.85 12.58 0.32
C ASN A 59 -20.39 11.16 0.69
N ALA A 60 -19.20 11.08 1.29
CA ALA A 60 -18.57 9.83 1.68
C ALA A 60 -17.98 9.95 3.09
N THR A 61 -17.93 8.85 3.82
CA THR A 61 -17.29 8.75 5.14
C THR A 61 -15.76 8.68 5.00
N PHE A 62 -15.05 8.90 6.11
CA PHE A 62 -13.58 8.74 6.11
C PHE A 62 -13.18 7.29 5.85
N ASP A 63 -13.92 6.33 6.41
CA ASP A 63 -13.64 4.91 6.26
C ASP A 63 -13.76 4.49 4.79
N GLU A 64 -14.78 5.00 4.09
CA GLU A 64 -14.96 4.80 2.65
C GLU A 64 -13.83 5.43 1.83
N ILE A 65 -13.41 6.67 2.14
CA ILE A 65 -12.33 7.37 1.40
C ILE A 65 -10.98 6.70 1.65
N LEU A 66 -10.72 6.29 2.88
CA LEU A 66 -9.45 5.71 3.32
C LEU A 66 -9.37 4.19 3.12
N CYS A 67 -10.46 3.56 2.67
CA CYS A 67 -10.56 2.13 2.41
C CYS A 67 -10.19 1.27 3.65
N LEU A 68 -10.61 1.68 4.85
CA LEU A 68 -10.14 1.05 6.10
C LEU A 68 -10.63 -0.38 6.31
N ASP A 69 -11.79 -0.72 5.75
CA ASP A 69 -12.42 -2.05 5.90
C ASP A 69 -12.14 -3.00 4.72
N GLU A 70 -11.35 -2.57 3.73
CA GLU A 70 -11.06 -3.36 2.54
C GLU A 70 -9.88 -4.31 2.78
N THR A 71 -10.10 -5.61 2.54
CA THR A 71 -8.99 -6.57 2.47
C THR A 71 -8.35 -6.47 1.08
N PRO A 72 -7.02 -6.29 0.98
CA PRO A 72 -6.37 -6.16 -0.32
C PRO A 72 -6.49 -7.47 -1.08
N MET A 73 -6.90 -7.39 -2.35
CA MET A 73 -6.90 -8.54 -3.25
C MET A 73 -5.51 -8.66 -3.84
N ILE A 74 -4.82 -9.76 -3.53
CA ILE A 74 -3.43 -9.98 -3.95
C ILE A 74 -3.40 -10.86 -5.20
N ASP A 75 -2.74 -10.36 -6.23
CA ASP A 75 -2.31 -11.14 -7.38
C ASP A 75 -0.94 -11.78 -7.07
N PRO A 76 -0.81 -13.12 -7.08
CA PRO A 76 0.47 -13.78 -6.85
C PRO A 76 1.59 -13.36 -7.82
N ASP A 77 1.24 -13.04 -9.07
CA ASP A 77 2.21 -12.65 -10.10
C ASP A 77 2.71 -11.20 -9.91
N ASN A 78 1.91 -10.37 -9.25
CA ASN A 78 2.27 -9.01 -8.85
C ASN A 78 1.56 -8.60 -7.56
N ILE A 79 2.20 -8.86 -6.41
CA ILE A 79 1.63 -8.60 -5.08
C ILE A 79 1.40 -7.10 -4.78
N PHE A 80 1.92 -6.22 -5.65
CA PHE A 80 1.77 -4.77 -5.55
C PHE A 80 0.74 -4.21 -6.54
N ALA A 81 0.10 -5.07 -7.35
CA ALA A 81 -0.91 -4.62 -8.30
C ALA A 81 -2.06 -3.89 -7.57
N GLY A 82 -2.31 -2.65 -7.95
CA GLY A 82 -3.38 -1.83 -7.36
C GLY A 82 -3.10 -1.32 -5.94
N HIS A 83 -1.94 -1.60 -5.36
CA HIS A 83 -1.60 -1.29 -3.98
C HIS A 83 -0.23 -0.60 -3.87
N SER A 84 -0.09 0.30 -2.91
CA SER A 84 1.20 0.90 -2.60
C SER A 84 2.16 -0.14 -2.00
N ARG A 85 3.42 -0.14 -2.44
CA ARG A 85 4.43 -1.09 -1.96
C ARG A 85 4.58 -1.07 -0.45
N GLN A 86 4.62 0.13 0.13
CA GLN A 86 4.77 0.31 1.57
C GLN A 86 3.60 -0.29 2.36
N PHE A 87 2.36 -0.19 1.84
CA PHE A 87 1.20 -0.81 2.44
C PHE A 87 1.32 -2.34 2.46
N ILE A 88 1.63 -2.95 1.31
CA ILE A 88 1.78 -4.40 1.18
C ILE A 88 2.89 -4.92 2.08
N ILE A 89 4.09 -4.33 2.03
CA ILE A 89 5.20 -4.74 2.89
C ILE A 89 4.83 -4.58 4.38
N LYS A 90 4.10 -3.52 4.75
CA LYS A 90 3.67 -3.35 6.14
C LYS A 90 2.65 -4.40 6.57
N LYS A 91 1.72 -4.80 5.69
CA LYS A 91 0.75 -5.86 5.97
C LYS A 91 1.42 -7.22 6.10
N ILE A 92 2.41 -7.53 5.26
CA ILE A 92 3.18 -8.78 5.37
C ILE A 92 4.00 -8.79 6.67
N THR A 93 4.79 -7.74 6.93
CA THR A 93 5.63 -7.64 8.15
C THR A 93 4.84 -7.62 9.46
N SER A 94 3.56 -7.23 9.44
CA SER A 94 2.68 -7.29 10.61
C SER A 94 1.91 -8.61 10.73
N GLY A 95 2.09 -9.54 9.79
CA GLY A 95 1.34 -10.81 9.74
C GLY A 95 -0.12 -10.66 9.30
N ALA A 96 -0.57 -9.43 9.00
CA ALA A 96 -1.94 -9.14 8.55
C ALA A 96 -2.20 -9.60 7.10
N LEU A 97 -1.15 -9.89 6.33
CA LEU A 97 -1.24 -10.45 4.99
C LEU A 97 -0.28 -11.63 4.86
N LYS A 98 -0.83 -12.83 4.64
CA LYS A 98 -0.06 -14.02 4.35
C LYS A 98 0.18 -14.12 2.84
N VAL A 99 1.45 -14.30 2.47
CA VAL A 99 1.87 -14.53 1.08
C VAL A 99 2.88 -15.67 1.05
N ASP A 100 2.99 -16.32 -0.10
CA ASP A 100 4.05 -17.29 -0.38
C ASP A 100 5.39 -16.55 -0.58
N LEU A 101 6.04 -16.22 0.54
CA LEU A 101 7.25 -15.42 0.56
C LEU A 101 8.36 -15.94 -0.37
N PRO A 102 8.72 -17.24 -0.35
CA PRO A 102 9.71 -17.78 -1.29
C PRO A 102 9.40 -17.44 -2.76
N ASN A 103 8.13 -17.48 -3.15
CA ASN A 103 7.73 -17.24 -4.54
C ASN A 103 7.45 -15.77 -4.89
N VAL A 104 7.33 -14.85 -3.94
CA VAL A 104 7.10 -13.42 -4.25
C VAL A 104 8.29 -12.52 -3.93
N LEU A 105 9.32 -13.06 -3.28
CA LEU A 105 10.52 -12.36 -2.86
C LEU A 105 11.25 -11.64 -4.01
N TYR A 106 11.16 -12.14 -5.24
CA TYR A 106 11.77 -11.54 -6.44
C TYR A 106 11.12 -10.21 -6.84
N GLN A 107 9.87 -9.96 -6.41
CA GLN A 107 9.13 -8.74 -6.72
C GLN A 107 9.55 -7.56 -5.79
N MET A 108 10.34 -7.85 -4.75
CA MET A 108 10.73 -6.90 -3.70
C MET A 108 12.11 -6.29 -3.96
N SER A 109 12.28 -5.03 -3.60
CA SER A 109 13.59 -4.36 -3.59
C SER A 109 14.45 -4.89 -2.43
N PRO A 110 15.79 -4.73 -2.49
CA PRO A 110 16.67 -5.17 -1.39
C PRO A 110 16.29 -4.61 -0.02
N SER A 111 15.87 -3.34 0.05
CA SER A 111 15.44 -2.69 1.29
C SER A 111 14.15 -3.31 1.86
N GLU A 112 13.19 -3.64 1.01
CA GLU A 112 11.94 -4.29 1.43
C GLU A 112 12.18 -5.73 1.88
N ARG A 113 13.04 -6.46 1.15
CA ARG A 113 13.48 -7.80 1.54
C ARG A 113 14.11 -7.77 2.93
N LEU A 114 15.01 -6.82 3.19
CA LEU A 114 15.64 -6.67 4.50
C LEU A 114 14.63 -6.42 5.63
N LEU A 115 13.56 -5.67 5.38
CA LEU A 115 12.49 -5.48 6.36
C LEU A 115 11.78 -6.80 6.69
N ILE A 116 11.45 -7.61 5.67
CA ILE A 116 10.83 -8.92 5.85
C ILE A 116 11.76 -9.86 6.62
N LEU A 117 13.01 -9.95 6.20
CA LEU A 117 14.02 -10.80 6.85
C LEU A 117 14.28 -10.40 8.30
N ARG A 118 14.21 -9.09 8.62
CA ARG A 118 14.31 -8.62 10.00
C ARG A 118 13.18 -9.17 10.86
N GLU A 119 11.94 -9.11 10.39
CA GLU A 119 10.81 -9.63 11.18
C GLU A 119 10.87 -11.16 11.32
N ILE A 120 11.39 -11.88 10.32
CA ILE A 120 11.64 -13.33 10.42
C ILE A 120 12.72 -13.62 11.48
N ARG A 121 13.87 -12.93 11.39
CA ARG A 121 14.97 -13.07 12.35
C ARG A 121 14.55 -12.76 13.79
N ASP A 122 13.71 -11.74 13.95
CA ASP A 122 13.18 -11.34 15.25
C ASP A 122 12.03 -12.26 15.73
N GLY A 123 11.68 -13.31 14.97
CA GLY A 123 10.66 -14.31 15.33
C GLY A 123 9.21 -13.82 15.24
N LYS A 124 8.97 -12.69 14.57
CA LYS A 124 7.65 -12.06 14.44
C LYS A 124 6.87 -12.51 13.21
N LEU A 125 7.58 -13.07 12.22
CA LEU A 125 7.00 -13.60 11.00
C LEU A 125 7.43 -15.05 10.81
N GLU A 126 6.47 -15.97 10.93
CA GLU A 126 6.68 -17.40 10.73
C GLU A 126 6.70 -17.74 9.24
N VAL A 127 7.72 -18.49 8.83
CA VAL A 127 7.93 -18.94 7.45
C VAL A 127 8.65 -20.28 7.45
N ASP A 128 8.42 -21.08 6.41
CA ASP A 128 9.26 -22.24 6.15
C ASP A 128 10.65 -21.75 5.69
N PHE A 129 11.63 -21.91 6.57
CA PHE A 129 13.00 -21.47 6.31
C PHE A 129 13.68 -22.28 5.21
N GLN A 130 13.35 -23.57 5.04
CA GLN A 130 14.01 -24.43 4.06
C GLN A 130 13.70 -23.96 2.64
N GLU A 131 12.43 -23.65 2.37
CA GLU A 131 12.02 -23.13 1.06
C GLU A 131 12.57 -21.72 0.83
N LEU A 132 12.50 -20.87 1.85
CA LEU A 132 12.95 -19.49 1.78
C LEU A 132 14.45 -19.39 1.48
N GLU A 133 15.27 -20.22 2.14
CA GLU A 133 16.73 -20.16 2.06
C GLU A 133 17.23 -20.33 0.61
N SER A 134 16.54 -21.13 -0.20
CA SER A 134 16.88 -21.33 -1.62
C SER A 134 16.75 -20.05 -2.48
N ARG A 135 16.01 -19.05 -1.98
CA ARG A 135 15.69 -17.79 -2.66
C ARG A 135 16.45 -16.58 -2.10
N LEU A 136 17.36 -16.81 -1.15
CA LEU A 136 18.15 -15.77 -0.49
C LEU A 136 19.56 -15.67 -1.08
N SER A 137 20.06 -14.45 -1.20
CA SER A 137 21.47 -14.18 -1.46
C SER A 137 22.35 -14.56 -0.25
N LEU A 138 23.65 -14.73 -0.47
CA LEU A 138 24.61 -15.01 0.62
C LEU A 138 24.57 -13.96 1.74
N SER A 139 24.43 -12.68 1.39
CA SER A 139 24.33 -11.59 2.37
C SER A 139 23.07 -11.68 3.21
N GLU A 140 21.95 -12.08 2.61
CA GLU A 140 20.67 -12.27 3.30
C GLU A 140 20.68 -13.49 4.21
N LYS A 141 21.29 -14.59 3.77
CA LYS A 141 21.50 -15.78 4.62
C LYS A 141 22.32 -15.42 5.86
N LYS A 142 23.44 -14.70 5.67
CA LYS A 142 24.26 -14.18 6.77
C LYS A 142 23.49 -13.25 7.70
N PHE A 143 22.63 -12.40 7.15
CA PHE A 143 21.78 -11.50 7.94
C PHE A 143 20.81 -12.26 8.87
N LEU A 144 20.29 -13.41 8.42
CA LEU A 144 19.45 -14.31 9.23
C LEU A 144 20.25 -15.18 10.21
N GLY A 145 21.58 -15.08 10.24
CA GLY A 145 22.45 -15.91 11.08
C GLY A 145 22.89 -17.23 10.43
N GLY A 146 22.63 -17.44 9.15
CA GLY A 146 23.18 -18.54 8.37
C GLY A 146 24.68 -18.35 8.09
N LYS A 147 25.43 -19.47 7.99
CA LYS A 147 26.86 -19.45 7.63
C LYS A 147 27.07 -19.11 6.15
#